data_AF-A0A7X9D1D6-F1
#
_entry.id   AF-A0A7X9D1D6-F1
#
_cell.length_a   1.000
_cell.length_b   1.000
_cell.length_c   1.000
_cell.angle_alpha   90.00
_cell.angle_beta   90.00
_cell.angle_gamma   90.00
#
_symmetry.space_group_name_H-M   'P 1'
#
loop_
_entity.id
_entity.type
_entity.pdbx_description
1 polymer ?
#
loop_
_entity_poly.entity_id
_entity_poly.type
_entity_poly.pdbx_seq_one_letter_code
_entity_poly.pdbx_strand_id
1 'polypeptide(L)'
;MAYIKVDSSRLERTAKVIDTYIGKHKLNMKNATGELDTLSGSWQGADFDQFKSEWYKSTEKGSISQSMIEAMESYADFLRYAANEYKNAQANAVNKANAIPNRSWD
;
A
#
# COMPACT_ATOMS: atom_id res chain seq x y z
N MET A 1 -33.59 -1.72 8.49
CA MET A 1 -32.51 -1.49 7.52
C MET A 1 -31.18 -1.70 8.20
N ALA A 2 -30.37 -2.66 7.75
CA ALA A 2 -29.03 -2.88 8.29
C ALA A 2 -28.14 -1.68 7.93
N TYR A 3 -27.74 -0.90 8.93
CA TYR A 3 -26.74 0.15 8.75
C TYR A 3 -25.38 -0.52 8.54
N ILE A 4 -24.93 -0.61 7.29
CA ILE A 4 -23.53 -0.97 7.00
C ILE A 4 -22.68 0.23 7.40
N LYS A 5 -22.22 0.24 8.66
CA LYS A 5 -21.28 1.23 9.16
C LYS A 5 -19.88 0.86 8.66
N VAL A 6 -19.54 1.29 7.46
CA VAL A 6 -18.16 1.19 6.99
C VAL A 6 -17.34 2.26 7.69
N ASP A 7 -16.33 1.82 8.43
CA ASP A 7 -15.35 2.69 9.03
C ASP A 7 -14.29 3.07 7.97
N SER A 8 -14.57 4.13 7.22
CA SER A 8 -13.65 4.68 6.21
C SER A 8 -12.27 4.99 6.79
N SER A 9 -12.17 5.31 8.08
CA SER A 9 -10.88 5.56 8.73
C SER A 9 -10.04 4.29 8.90
N ARG A 10 -10.66 3.10 8.98
CA ARG A 10 -9.92 1.82 8.93
C ARG A 10 -9.32 1.58 7.56
N LEU A 11 -10.05 1.87 6.48
CA LEU A 11 -9.53 1.74 5.11
C LEU A 11 -8.31 2.63 4.90
N GLU A 12 -8.37 3.89 5.32
CA GLU A 12 -7.24 4.84 5.24
C GLU A 12 -6.05 4.40 6.09
N ARG A 13 -6.30 3.90 7.31
CA ARG A 13 -5.24 3.37 8.17
C ARG A 13 -4.57 2.16 7.55
N THR A 14 -5.33 1.23 6.96
CA THR A 14 -4.77 0.06 6.28
C THR A 14 -3.92 0.47 5.08
N ALA A 15 -4.40 1.40 4.24
CA ALA A 15 -3.61 1.94 3.13
C ALA A 15 -2.27 2.52 3.62
N LYS A 16 -2.28 3.29 4.72
CA LYS A 16 -1.06 3.86 5.32
C LYS A 16 -0.10 2.79 5.86
N VAL A 17 -0.63 1.71 6.44
CA VAL A 17 0.19 0.57 6.88
C VAL A 17 0.87 -0.10 5.68
N ILE A 18 0.15 -0.26 4.58
CA ILE A 18 0.69 -0.78 3.32
C ILE A 18 1.83 0.11 2.81
N ASP A 19 1.63 1.43 2.75
CA ASP A 19 2.69 2.37 2.33
C ASP A 19 3.94 2.25 3.19
N THR A 20 3.73 2.12 4.51
CA THR A 20 4.83 1.97 5.48
C THR A 20 5.60 0.67 5.23
N TYR A 21 4.89 -0.42 4.96
CA TYR A 21 5.51 -1.70 4.63
C TYR A 21 6.30 -1.63 3.32
N ILE A 22 5.71 -1.07 2.26
CA ILE A 22 6.38 -0.88 0.96
C ILE A 22 7.67 -0.06 1.15
N GLY A 23 7.61 1.04 1.90
CA GLY A 23 8.78 1.88 2.18
C GLY A 23 9.88 1.10 2.90
N LYS A 24 9.54 0.33 3.93
CA LYS A 24 10.50 -0.52 4.64
C LYS A 24 11.10 -1.60 3.74
N HIS A 25 10.29 -2.24 2.92
CA HIS A 25 10.74 -3.28 2.00
C HIS A 25 11.72 -2.71 0.96
N LYS A 26 11.39 -1.59 0.33
CA LYS A 26 12.29 -0.88 -0.61
C LYS A 26 13.61 -0.49 0.06
N LEU A 27 13.57 0.00 1.30
CA LEU A 27 14.78 0.33 2.07
C LEU A 27 15.64 -0.90 2.35
N ASN A 28 15.03 -2.01 2.80
CA ASN A 28 15.75 -3.25 3.08
C ASN A 28 16.42 -3.81 1.83
N MET A 29 15.72 -3.84 0.69
CA MET A 29 16.28 -4.26 -0.59
C MET A 29 17.47 -3.38 -0.99
N LYS A 30 17.36 -2.06 -0.82
CA LYS A 30 18.46 -1.13 -1.09
C LYS A 30 19.68 -1.39 -0.19
N ASN A 31 19.45 -1.60 1.11
CA ASN A 31 20.52 -1.87 2.06
C ASN A 31 21.24 -3.18 1.74
N ALA A 32 20.48 -4.24 1.44
CA ALA A 32 21.04 -5.53 1.05
C ALA A 32 21.88 -5.45 -0.24
N THR A 33 21.45 -4.65 -1.23
CA THR A 33 22.29 -4.37 -2.42
C THR A 33 23.61 -3.69 -2.03
N GLY A 34 23.58 -2.71 -1.13
CA GLY A 34 24.80 -2.04 -0.67
C GLY A 34 25.74 -2.96 0.14
N GLU A 35 25.17 -3.84 0.96
CA GLU A 35 25.94 -4.88 1.66
C GLU A 35 26.60 -5.85 0.69
N LEU A 36 25.87 -6.28 -0.35
CA LEU A 36 26.40 -7.14 -1.40
C LEU A 36 27.56 -6.47 -2.16
N ASP A 37 27.44 -5.19 -2.48
CA ASP A 37 28.52 -4.43 -3.12
C ASP A 37 29.75 -4.33 -2.23
N THR A 38 29.56 -4.17 -0.91
CA THR A 38 30.67 -4.19 0.06
C THR A 38 31.33 -5.57 0.14
N LEU A 39 30.53 -6.63 0.08
CA LEU A 39 30.98 -8.02 0.18
C LEU A 39 31.91 -8.42 -0.97
N SER A 40 31.78 -7.77 -2.14
CA SER A 40 32.66 -7.97 -3.31
C SER A 40 34.15 -7.71 -3.03
N GLY A 41 34.45 -6.94 -1.98
CA GLY A 41 35.83 -6.68 -1.55
C GLY A 41 36.50 -7.86 -0.85
N SER A 42 35.72 -8.75 -0.22
CA SER A 42 36.23 -9.89 0.56
C SER A 42 35.82 -11.26 0.01
N TRP A 43 34.73 -11.34 -0.74
CA TRP A 43 34.24 -12.56 -1.38
C TRP A 43 34.22 -12.36 -2.89
N GLN A 44 35.01 -13.18 -3.58
CA GLN A 44 35.21 -13.14 -5.02
C GLN A 44 35.20 -14.55 -5.59
N GLY A 45 34.97 -14.66 -6.90
CA GLY A 45 34.93 -15.93 -7.62
C GLY A 45 33.52 -16.32 -8.07
N ALA A 46 33.42 -17.47 -8.73
CA ALA A 46 32.22 -17.90 -9.43
C ALA A 46 30.97 -17.96 -8.53
N ASP A 47 31.12 -18.39 -7.27
CA ASP A 47 30.01 -18.46 -6.33
C ASP A 47 29.45 -17.07 -6.00
N PHE A 48 30.32 -16.08 -5.82
CA PHE A 48 29.93 -14.70 -5.59
C PHE A 48 29.22 -14.12 -6.82
N ASP A 49 29.77 -14.37 -8.01
CA ASP A 49 29.17 -13.89 -9.26
C ASP A 49 27.78 -14.49 -9.48
N GLN A 50 27.60 -15.78 -9.18
CA GLN A 50 26.31 -16.44 -9.25
C GLN A 50 25.34 -15.86 -8.22
N PHE A 51 25.76 -15.67 -6.97
CA PHE A 51 24.93 -15.05 -5.94
C PHE A 51 24.50 -13.64 -6.34
N LYS A 52 25.44 -12.82 -6.83
CA LYS A 52 25.18 -11.45 -7.29
C LYS A 52 24.20 -11.44 -8.46
N SER A 53 24.33 -12.36 -9.41
CA SER A 53 23.40 -12.52 -10.53
C SER A 53 21.98 -12.84 -10.05
N GLU A 54 21.82 -13.83 -9.17
CA GLU A 54 20.50 -14.20 -8.62
C GLU A 54 19.89 -13.08 -7.77
N TRP A 55 20.71 -12.35 -7.01
CA TRP A 55 20.27 -11.17 -6.28
C TRP A 55 19.67 -10.12 -7.23
N TYR A 56 20.37 -9.74 -8.31
CA TYR A 56 19.85 -8.72 -9.22
C TYR A 56 18.57 -9.16 -9.92
N LYS A 57 18.45 -10.43 -10.32
CA LYS A 57 17.18 -10.97 -10.84
C LYS A 57 16.01 -10.77 -9.87
N SER A 58 16.26 -10.87 -8.56
CA SER A 58 15.23 -10.63 -7.52
C SER A 58 14.86 -9.16 -7.35
N THR A 59 15.70 -8.24 -7.85
CA THR A 59 15.51 -6.77 -7.79
C THR A 59 14.99 -6.18 -9.10
N GLU A 60 15.09 -6.94 -10.19
CA GLU A 60 14.73 -6.50 -11.54
C GLU A 60 13.22 -6.29 -11.70
N LYS A 61 12.87 -5.53 -12.75
CA LYS A 61 11.48 -5.32 -13.14
C LYS A 61 10.82 -6.65 -13.49
N GLY A 62 9.64 -6.91 -12.94
CA GLY A 62 8.94 -8.19 -13.10
C GLY A 62 9.36 -9.28 -12.11
N SER A 63 10.30 -8.99 -11.20
CA SER A 63 10.57 -9.86 -10.06
C SER A 63 9.34 -10.01 -9.15
N ILE A 64 9.34 -11.06 -8.32
CA ILE A 64 8.30 -11.29 -7.31
C ILE A 64 8.22 -10.10 -6.34
N SER A 65 9.38 -9.56 -5.95
CA SER A 65 9.50 -8.40 -5.06
C SER A 65 8.80 -7.17 -5.65
N GLN A 66 9.08 -6.87 -6.92
CA GLN A 66 8.48 -5.74 -7.61
C GLN A 66 6.97 -5.95 -7.84
N SER A 67 6.56 -7.15 -8.25
CA SER A 67 5.15 -7.51 -8.45
C SER A 67 4.35 -7.42 -7.16
N MET A 68 4.95 -7.81 -6.02
CA MET A 68 4.36 -7.67 -4.69
C MET A 68 4.15 -6.20 -4.32
N ILE A 69 5.15 -5.34 -4.55
CA ILE A 69 5.04 -3.89 -4.34
C ILE A 69 3.88 -3.33 -5.17
N GLU A 70 3.83 -3.63 -6.46
CA GLU A 70 2.81 -3.12 -7.37
C GLU A 70 1.39 -3.54 -6.96
N ALA A 71 1.21 -4.81 -6.57
CA ALA A 71 -0.06 -5.32 -6.05
C ALA A 71 -0.48 -4.61 -4.76
N MET A 72 0.48 -4.34 -3.86
CA MET A 72 0.24 -3.62 -2.62
C MET A 72 -0.11 -2.14 -2.86
N GLU A 73 0.59 -1.47 -3.77
CA GLU A 73 0.30 -0.08 -4.17
C GLU A 73 -1.12 0.02 -4.75
N SER A 74 -1.48 -0.87 -5.68
CA SER A 74 -2.81 -0.94 -6.26
C SER A 74 -3.90 -1.20 -5.21
N TYR A 75 -3.64 -2.09 -4.25
CA TYR A 75 -4.60 -2.36 -3.18
C TYR A 75 -4.75 -1.17 -2.22
N ALA A 76 -3.65 -0.48 -1.88
CA ALA A 76 -3.71 0.73 -1.08
C ALA A 76 -4.52 1.84 -1.78
N ASP A 77 -4.36 2.01 -3.09
CA ASP A 77 -5.15 2.96 -3.88
C ASP A 77 -6.64 2.60 -3.90
N PHE A 78 -6.96 1.31 -4.06
CA PHE A 78 -8.34 0.84 -3.96
C PHE A 78 -8.95 1.15 -2.59
N LEU A 79 -8.21 0.94 -1.49
CA LEU A 79 -8.67 1.26 -0.14
C LEU A 79 -8.94 2.75 0.04
N ARG A 80 -8.07 3.61 -0.49
CA ARG A 80 -8.27 5.08 -0.46
C ARG A 80 -9.50 5.49 -1.27
N TYR A 81 -9.65 4.92 -2.46
CA TYR A 81 -10.82 5.14 -3.31
C TYR A 81 -12.11 4.75 -2.59
N ALA A 82 -12.17 3.54 -2.04
CA ALA A 82 -13.32 3.06 -1.28
C ALA A 82 -13.62 3.96 -0.07
N ALA A 83 -12.59 4.39 0.67
CA ALA A 83 -12.77 5.31 1.80
C ALA A 83 -13.41 6.63 1.37
N ASN A 84 -13.00 7.18 0.23
CA ASN A 84 -13.54 8.42 -0.32
C ASN A 84 -15.02 8.25 -0.73
N GLU A 85 -15.35 7.16 -1.42
CA GLU A 85 -16.74 6.85 -1.80
C GLU A 85 -17.66 6.76 -0.58
N TYR A 86 -17.23 6.09 0.48
CA TYR A 86 -18.02 6.01 1.72
C TYR A 86 -18.18 7.37 2.40
N LYS A 87 -17.14 8.20 2.44
CA LYS A 87 -17.23 9.56 2.99
C LYS A 87 -18.22 10.42 2.20
N ASN A 88 -18.16 10.35 0.86
CA ASN A 88 -19.08 11.09 -0.02
C ASN A 88 -20.53 10.63 0.16
N ALA A 89 -20.76 9.32 0.22
CA ALA A 89 -22.08 8.76 0.46
C ALA A 89 -22.65 9.21 1.81
N GLN A 90 -21.84 9.21 2.88
CA GLN A 90 -22.24 9.69 4.20
C GLN A 90 -22.57 11.19 4.18
N ALA A 91 -21.71 12.02 3.58
CA ALA A 91 -21.96 13.46 3.45
C ALA A 91 -23.25 13.76 2.68
N ASN A 92 -23.48 13.05 1.58
CA ASN A 92 -24.71 13.16 0.78
C ASN A 92 -25.96 12.76 1.56
N ALA A 93 -25.89 11.70 2.37
CA ALA A 93 -27.00 11.28 3.22
C ALA A 93 -27.32 12.32 4.30
N VAL A 94 -26.30 12.88 4.96
CA VAL A 94 -26.46 13.95 5.95
C VAL A 94 -27.07 15.20 5.31
N ASN A 95 -26.55 15.63 4.16
CA ASN A 95 -27.07 16.80 3.44
C ASN A 95 -28.54 16.60 3.02
N LYS A 96 -28.90 15.40 2.53
CA LYS A 96 -30.30 15.06 2.22
C LYS A 96 -31.18 15.11 3.47
N ALA A 97 -30.72 14.59 4.61
CA ALA A 97 -31.47 14.64 5.86
C ALA A 97 -31.69 16.08 6.34
N ASN A 98 -30.66 16.93 6.27
CA ASN A 98 -30.73 18.34 6.66
C ASN A 98 -31.60 19.18 5.72
N ALA A 99 -31.78 18.76 4.46
CA ALA A 99 -32.63 19.43 3.49
C ALA A 99 -34.13 19.12 3.65
N ILE A 100 -34.50 18.16 4.51
CA ILE A 100 -35.91 17.88 4.83
C ILE A 100 -36.38 18.97 5.80
N PRO A 101 -37.36 19.83 5.43
CA PRO A 101 -37.89 20.84 6.33
C PRO A 101 -38.48 20.15 7.56
N ASN A 102 -38.19 20.69 8.75
CA ASN A 102 -38.84 20.28 9.98
C ASN A 102 -40.33 20.65 9.85
N ARG A 103 -41.17 19.75 9.34
CA ARG A 103 -42.62 19.92 9.39
C ARG A 103 -43.03 19.73 10.85
N SER A 104 -43.00 20.83 11.62
CA SER A 104 -43.84 20.92 12.81
C SER A 104 -45.28 20.83 12.33
N TRP A 105 -45.96 19.78 12.77
CA TRP A 105 -47.41 19.72 12.71
C TRP A 105 -47.90 20.51 13.92
N ASP A 106 -48.04 21.82 13.74
CA ASP A 106 -48.90 22.65 14.58
C ASP A 106 -50.36 22.53 14.11
#